data_AF-A0A4U9HNA0-F1
#
_entry.id   AF-A0A4U9HNA0-F1
#
_cell.length_a   1.000
_cell.length_b   1.000
_cell.length_c   1.000
_cell.angle_alpha   90.00
_cell.angle_beta   90.00
_cell.angle_gamma   90.00
#
_symmetry.space_group_name_H-M   'P 1'
#
loop_
_entity.id
_entity.type
_entity.pdbx_description
1 polymer ?
#
loop_
_entity_poly.entity_id
_entity_poly.type
_entity_poly.pdbx_seq_one_letter_code
_entity_poly.pdbx_strand_id
1 'polypeptide(L)'
;MNLTLKETLITRSRALSPWTGFYFLQSLLINFSFGYAFSLLYAVAFTCVLHLLWISAPRVQKGLIGICSLVAAMYFPFGQAYGAPNFNTLLAMHSTNMEESTEILTIFPWYSYVVGLFIFALGVIAVRRKPQPKKAWGKIDSLCLVFSMVAFFVAPVQNLAWGGVFKLKDTGYPVFRFVKDVVVNNQEVVEEQTRMAELSQMKDTWNVLAVKPKYHIYMVVIGESARRDALGAFGGHWNNTPFASKVNGTLFTDYIAASGSTQKSLGLTLNRVVDNKPQYQDNFVTLRQPRGLPELVVLEPGADR
;
A
#
# COMPACT_ATOMS: atom_id res chain seq x y z
N MET A 1 50.74 32.96 -17.56
CA MET A 1 49.73 32.17 -16.83
C MET A 1 48.60 31.84 -17.80
N ASN A 2 48.57 30.61 -18.32
CA ASN A 2 47.82 30.21 -19.53
C ASN A 2 46.29 30.29 -19.36
N LEU A 3 45.62 30.92 -20.34
CA LEU A 3 44.17 31.05 -20.45
C LEU A 3 43.45 29.69 -20.41
N THR A 4 44.05 28.67 -21.01
CA THR A 4 43.56 27.27 -20.96
C THR A 4 43.48 26.72 -19.54
N LEU A 5 44.40 27.07 -18.64
CA LEU A 5 44.38 26.62 -17.24
C LEU A 5 43.25 27.31 -16.45
N LYS A 6 42.99 28.59 -16.73
CA LYS A 6 41.83 29.32 -16.19
C LYS A 6 40.51 28.77 -16.73
N GLU A 7 40.40 28.53 -18.03
CA GLU A 7 39.20 27.96 -18.63
C GLU A 7 38.91 26.55 -18.11
N THR A 8 39.94 25.71 -17.93
CA THR A 8 39.82 24.36 -17.35
C THR A 8 39.39 24.40 -15.87
N LEU A 9 39.89 25.36 -15.09
CA LEU A 9 39.47 25.56 -13.70
C LEU A 9 38.04 26.11 -13.60
N ILE A 10 37.64 27.00 -14.52
CA ILE A 10 36.30 27.59 -14.57
C ILE A 10 35.27 26.54 -15.02
N THR A 11 35.59 25.69 -16.02
CA THR A 11 34.73 24.55 -16.41
C THR A 11 34.63 23.51 -15.29
N ARG A 12 35.71 23.22 -14.56
CA ARG A 12 35.68 22.34 -13.39
C ARG A 12 34.90 22.92 -12.20
N SER A 13 34.81 24.25 -12.09
CA SER A 13 34.00 24.94 -11.07
C SER A 13 32.50 24.94 -11.38
N ARG A 14 32.12 24.80 -12.66
CA ARG A 14 30.71 24.77 -13.13
C ARG A 14 30.20 23.38 -13.46
N ALA A 15 31.07 22.38 -13.58
CA ALA A 15 30.65 21.00 -13.76
C ALA A 15 29.84 20.54 -12.54
N LEU A 16 28.54 20.31 -12.73
CA LEU A 16 27.68 19.66 -11.75
C LEU A 16 28.36 18.38 -11.27
N SER A 17 28.40 18.19 -9.95
CA SER A 17 29.05 17.00 -9.39
C SER A 17 28.37 15.75 -9.95
N PRO A 18 29.10 14.69 -10.33
CA PRO A 18 28.49 13.42 -10.77
C PRO A 18 27.48 12.86 -9.76
N TRP A 19 27.68 13.19 -8.48
CA TRP A 19 26.78 12.84 -7.38
C TRP A 19 25.40 13.51 -7.47
N THR A 20 25.26 14.63 -8.17
CA THR A 20 23.96 15.29 -8.37
C THR A 20 23.07 14.49 -9.30
N GLY A 21 23.60 14.05 -10.44
CA GLY A 21 22.88 13.13 -11.33
C GLY A 21 22.59 11.80 -10.64
N PHE A 22 23.53 11.30 -9.85
CA PHE A 22 23.36 10.07 -9.07
C PHE A 22 22.21 10.17 -8.05
N TYR A 23 22.18 11.22 -7.22
CA TYR A 23 21.10 11.41 -6.25
C TYR A 23 19.77 11.71 -6.91
N PHE A 24 19.76 12.36 -8.08
CA PHE A 24 18.56 12.56 -8.87
C PHE A 24 17.97 11.25 -9.36
N LEU A 25 18.79 10.39 -9.99
CA LEU A 25 18.37 9.06 -10.41
C LEU A 25 17.86 8.24 -9.22
N GLN A 26 18.58 8.26 -8.09
CA GLN A 26 18.17 7.53 -6.90
C GLN A 26 16.83 8.02 -6.34
N SER A 27 16.65 9.35 -6.28
CA SER A 27 15.40 9.96 -5.83
C SER A 27 14.22 9.61 -6.73
N LEU A 28 14.46 9.59 -8.04
CA LEU A 28 13.46 9.23 -9.04
C LEU A 28 13.00 7.78 -8.84
N LEU A 29 13.95 6.85 -8.72
CA LEU A 29 13.64 5.42 -8.55
C LEU A 29 12.97 5.12 -7.20
N ILE A 30 13.44 5.73 -6.11
CA ILE A 30 12.81 5.59 -4.77
C ILE A 30 11.38 6.14 -4.78
N ASN A 31 11.16 7.31 -5.39
CA ASN A 31 9.81 7.87 -5.43
C ASN A 31 8.86 7.01 -6.28
N PHE A 32 9.38 6.46 -7.39
CA PHE A 32 8.62 5.57 -8.25
C PHE A 32 8.31 4.22 -7.60
N SER A 33 9.22 3.67 -6.78
CA SER A 33 9.02 2.36 -6.13
C SER A 33 7.85 2.35 -5.15
N PHE A 34 7.49 3.49 -4.56
CA PHE A 34 6.43 3.58 -3.56
C PHE A 34 5.00 3.58 -4.13
N GLY A 35 4.83 3.42 -5.45
CA GLY A 35 3.51 3.25 -6.07
C GLY A 35 2.64 4.51 -6.11
N TYR A 36 3.23 5.68 -5.86
CA TYR A 36 2.55 6.97 -6.03
C TYR A 36 2.64 7.47 -7.47
N ALA A 37 1.76 8.42 -7.82
CA ALA A 37 1.84 9.11 -9.09
C ALA A 37 3.20 9.79 -9.28
N PHE A 38 3.79 9.62 -10.46
CA PHE A 38 5.10 10.17 -10.78
C PHE A 38 5.10 11.71 -10.67
N SER A 39 6.09 12.26 -9.97
CA SER A 39 6.27 13.70 -9.83
C SER A 39 7.74 14.07 -9.87
N LEU A 40 8.12 14.78 -10.94
CA LEU A 40 9.47 15.32 -11.11
C LEU A 40 9.79 16.32 -9.99
N LEU A 41 8.80 17.10 -9.55
CA LEU A 41 8.96 18.08 -8.47
C LEU A 41 9.50 17.42 -7.21
N TYR A 42 8.89 16.32 -6.77
CA TYR A 42 9.32 15.63 -5.55
C TYR A 42 10.63 14.83 -5.74
N ALA A 43 10.96 14.40 -6.97
CA ALA A 43 12.26 13.80 -7.27
C ALA A 43 13.39 14.83 -7.13
N VAL A 44 13.22 16.04 -7.71
CA VAL A 44 14.18 17.14 -7.56
C VAL A 44 14.24 17.58 -6.10
N ALA A 45 13.11 17.70 -5.42
CA ALA A 45 13.06 18.19 -4.04
C ALA A 45 13.74 17.20 -3.07
N PHE A 46 13.54 15.89 -3.25
CA PHE A 46 14.25 14.88 -2.47
C PHE A 46 15.76 14.88 -2.78
N THR A 47 16.15 15.12 -4.04
CA THR A 47 17.56 15.30 -4.42
C THR A 47 18.20 16.49 -3.71
N CYS A 48 17.50 17.62 -3.62
CA CYS A 48 17.93 18.79 -2.87
C CYS A 48 18.12 18.45 -1.38
N VAL A 49 17.17 17.75 -0.76
CA VAL A 49 17.28 17.29 0.64
C VAL A 49 18.51 16.41 0.84
N LEU A 50 18.76 15.43 -0.04
CA LEU A 50 19.94 14.56 0.04
C LEU A 50 21.25 15.36 -0.08
N HIS A 51 21.29 16.38 -0.95
CA HIS A 51 22.44 17.27 -1.08
C HIS A 51 22.68 18.11 0.17
N LEU A 52 21.62 18.70 0.74
CA LEU A 52 21.70 19.49 1.96
C LEU A 52 22.19 18.65 3.14
N LEU A 53 21.62 17.44 3.29
CA LEU A 53 22.04 16.49 4.32
C LEU A 53 23.48 16.02 4.13
N TRP A 54 23.97 15.88 2.89
CA TRP A 54 25.37 15.53 2.67
C TRP A 54 26.34 16.59 3.21
N ILE A 55 25.99 17.87 3.06
CA ILE A 55 26.82 19.00 3.52
C ILE A 55 26.73 19.15 5.05
N SER A 56 25.53 19.08 5.62
CA SER A 56 25.31 19.33 7.05
C SER A 56 25.58 18.10 7.93
N ALA A 57 25.10 16.92 7.51
CA ALA A 57 25.07 15.70 8.31
C ALA A 57 25.26 14.44 7.43
N PRO A 58 26.46 14.18 6.89
CA PRO A 58 26.69 13.10 5.92
C PRO A 58 26.38 11.70 6.48
N ARG A 59 26.47 11.49 7.79
CA ARG A 59 26.06 10.21 8.42
C ARG A 59 24.55 10.00 8.34
N VAL A 60 23.77 11.05 8.60
CA VAL A 60 22.30 11.02 8.50
C VAL A 60 21.87 10.83 7.04
N GLN A 61 22.53 11.53 6.11
CA GLN A 61 22.30 11.35 4.68
C GLN A 61 22.48 9.88 4.26
N LYS A 62 23.58 9.25 4.69
CA LYS A 62 23.86 7.84 4.39
C LYS A 62 22.85 6.89 5.00
N GLY A 63 22.45 7.11 6.25
CA GLY A 63 21.40 6.33 6.90
C GLY A 63 20.08 6.45 6.16
N LEU A 64 19.64 7.67 5.86
CA LEU A 64 18.40 7.96 5.15
C LEU A 64 18.39 7.31 3.76
N ILE A 65 19.41 7.55 2.94
CA ILE A 65 19.44 6.99 1.58
C ILE A 65 19.56 5.47 1.59
N GLY A 66 20.31 4.90 2.55
CA GLY A 66 20.43 3.45 2.70
C GLY A 66 19.09 2.80 3.05
N ILE A 67 18.39 3.33 4.05
CA ILE A 67 17.07 2.85 4.47
C ILE A 67 16.07 3.03 3.32
N CYS A 68 15.98 4.22 2.73
CA CYS A 68 15.04 4.47 1.63
C CYS A 68 15.31 3.56 0.43
N SER A 69 16.57 3.29 0.09
CA SER A 69 16.91 2.40 -1.02
C SER A 69 16.59 0.94 -0.72
N LEU A 70 16.80 0.49 0.53
CA LEU A 70 16.45 -0.86 0.95
C LEU A 70 14.92 -1.06 0.92
N VAL A 71 14.17 -0.15 1.53
CA VAL A 71 12.71 -0.20 1.55
C VAL A 71 12.15 -0.09 0.12
N ALA A 72 12.68 0.81 -0.70
CA ALA A 72 12.31 0.94 -2.11
C ALA A 72 12.57 -0.35 -2.89
N ALA A 73 13.73 -0.99 -2.70
CA ALA A 73 14.09 -2.22 -3.37
C ALA A 73 13.16 -3.40 -3.01
N MET A 74 12.84 -3.55 -1.72
CA MET A 74 11.94 -4.59 -1.24
C MET A 74 10.50 -4.34 -1.67
N TYR A 75 10.06 -3.09 -1.64
CA TYR A 75 8.69 -2.72 -1.95
C TYR A 75 8.41 -2.60 -3.46
N PHE A 76 9.43 -2.45 -4.30
CA PHE A 76 9.25 -2.20 -5.74
C PHE A 76 8.28 -3.19 -6.44
N PRO A 77 8.41 -4.53 -6.28
CA PRO A 77 7.48 -5.47 -6.91
C PRO A 77 6.03 -5.27 -6.43
N PHE A 78 5.85 -5.05 -5.12
CA PHE A 78 4.54 -4.78 -4.53
C PHE A 78 3.96 -3.45 -5.00
N GLY A 79 4.77 -2.38 -5.05
CA GLY A 79 4.34 -1.06 -5.49
C GLY A 79 3.87 -1.02 -6.94
N GLN A 80 4.41 -1.88 -7.81
CA GLN A 80 3.94 -2.01 -9.18
C GLN A 80 2.62 -2.78 -9.29
N ALA A 81 2.41 -3.80 -8.46
CA ALA A 81 1.20 -4.60 -8.50
C ALA A 81 0.01 -3.96 -7.75
N TYR A 82 0.28 -3.36 -6.59
CA TYR A 82 -0.73 -2.91 -5.64
C TYR A 82 -0.76 -1.39 -5.42
N GLY A 83 0.21 -0.65 -5.97
CA GLY A 83 0.31 0.80 -5.77
C GLY A 83 0.82 1.17 -4.38
N ALA A 84 0.42 2.34 -3.89
CA ALA A 84 0.84 2.85 -2.59
C ALA A 84 0.23 2.07 -1.40
N PRO A 85 0.91 2.03 -0.23
CA PRO A 85 0.39 1.36 0.96
C PRO A 85 -0.97 1.91 1.36
N ASN A 86 -1.92 1.02 1.55
CA ASN A 86 -3.28 1.32 1.98
C ASN A 86 -3.81 0.19 2.87
N PHE A 87 -4.95 0.45 3.52
CA PHE A 87 -5.62 -0.50 4.41
C PHE A 87 -5.68 -1.93 3.85
N ASN A 88 -6.12 -2.11 2.60
CA ASN A 88 -6.26 -3.45 2.00
C ASN A 88 -4.91 -4.15 1.81
N THR A 89 -3.88 -3.42 1.35
CA THR A 89 -2.53 -4.01 1.17
C THR A 89 -1.90 -4.42 2.50
N LEU A 90 -2.08 -3.62 3.55
CA LEU A 90 -1.54 -3.94 4.88
C LEU A 90 -2.35 -5.06 5.55
N LEU A 91 -3.67 -5.05 5.38
CA LEU A 91 -4.55 -6.11 5.87
C LEU A 91 -4.19 -7.45 5.24
N ALA A 92 -3.97 -7.47 3.93
CA ALA A 92 -3.49 -8.65 3.22
C ALA A 92 -2.18 -9.15 3.82
N MET A 93 -1.18 -8.27 4.03
CA MET A 93 0.09 -8.69 4.66
C MET A 93 -0.07 -9.27 6.06
N HIS A 94 -1.03 -8.79 6.86
CA HIS A 94 -1.33 -9.37 8.18
C HIS A 94 -2.08 -10.70 8.09
N SER A 95 -2.84 -10.94 7.01
CA SER A 95 -3.59 -12.17 6.81
C SER A 95 -2.83 -13.26 6.05
N THR A 96 -1.76 -12.89 5.34
CA THR A 96 -0.98 -13.81 4.50
C THR A 96 -0.21 -14.82 5.36
N ASN A 97 -0.40 -16.11 5.08
CA ASN A 97 0.37 -17.19 5.68
C ASN A 97 1.67 -17.48 4.89
N MET A 98 2.54 -18.37 5.38
CA MET A 98 3.83 -18.64 4.71
C MET A 98 3.65 -19.17 3.28
N GLU A 99 2.68 -20.05 3.04
CA GLU A 99 2.41 -20.63 1.71
C GLU A 99 1.93 -19.55 0.73
N GLU A 100 0.95 -18.74 1.14
CA GLU A 100 0.41 -17.63 0.35
C GLU A 100 1.49 -16.55 0.06
N SER A 101 2.41 -16.32 1.01
CA SER A 101 3.52 -15.39 0.81
C SER A 101 4.50 -15.85 -0.27
N THR A 102 4.74 -17.17 -0.37
CA THR A 102 5.63 -17.71 -1.40
C THR A 102 5.01 -17.64 -2.78
N GLU A 103 3.70 -17.90 -2.88
CA GLU A 103 2.96 -17.77 -4.14
C GLU A 103 2.96 -16.32 -4.64
N ILE A 104 2.69 -15.35 -3.77
CA ILE A 104 2.71 -13.92 -4.09
C ILE A 104 4.08 -13.49 -4.67
N LEU A 105 5.18 -13.98 -4.09
CA LEU A 105 6.52 -13.66 -4.60
C LEU A 105 6.78 -14.25 -5.99
N THR A 106 6.15 -15.37 -6.36
CA THR A 106 6.29 -15.92 -7.71
C THR A 106 5.40 -15.25 -8.76
N ILE A 107 4.34 -14.56 -8.32
CA ILE A 107 3.39 -13.87 -9.22
C ILE A 107 4.03 -12.61 -9.83
N PHE A 108 4.92 -11.93 -9.11
CA PHE A 108 5.50 -10.70 -9.62
C PHE A 108 6.44 -10.95 -10.81
N PRO A 109 6.40 -10.11 -11.85
CA PRO A 109 7.30 -10.24 -12.98
C PRO A 109 8.77 -10.18 -12.57
N TRP A 110 9.60 -11.06 -13.14
CA TRP A 110 11.02 -11.16 -12.81
C TRP A 110 11.79 -9.83 -12.94
N TYR A 111 11.40 -8.97 -13.88
CA TYR A 111 12.04 -7.67 -14.10
C TYR A 111 11.86 -6.71 -12.91
N SER A 112 10.78 -6.84 -12.13
CA SER A 112 10.55 -6.03 -10.94
C SER A 112 11.62 -6.30 -9.87
N TYR A 113 12.05 -7.54 -9.74
CA TYR A 113 13.15 -7.91 -8.84
C TYR A 113 14.50 -7.38 -9.33
N VAL A 114 14.73 -7.36 -10.64
CA VAL A 114 15.96 -6.79 -11.22
C VAL A 114 16.03 -5.28 -10.98
N VAL A 115 14.91 -4.57 -11.13
CA VAL A 115 14.84 -3.13 -10.80
C VAL A 115 15.04 -2.92 -9.30
N GLY A 116 14.42 -3.73 -8.44
CA GLY A 116 14.65 -3.68 -6.99
C GLY A 116 16.13 -3.85 -6.63
N LEU A 117 16.80 -4.85 -7.21
CA LEU A 117 18.23 -5.08 -7.02
C LEU A 117 19.07 -3.90 -7.52
N PHE A 118 18.70 -3.29 -8.64
CA PHE A 118 19.36 -2.09 -9.16
C PHE A 118 19.24 -0.90 -8.20
N ILE A 119 18.05 -0.64 -7.65
CA ILE A 119 17.82 0.41 -6.63
C ILE A 119 18.68 0.15 -5.39
N PHE A 120 18.73 -1.11 -4.93
CA PHE A 120 19.54 -1.51 -3.79
C PHE A 120 21.04 -1.30 -4.04
N ALA A 121 21.54 -1.71 -5.22
CA ALA A 121 22.94 -1.55 -5.60
C ALA A 121 23.36 -0.07 -5.63
N LEU A 122 22.51 0.80 -6.18
CA LEU A 122 22.75 2.25 -6.11
C LEU A 122 22.75 2.77 -4.67
N GLY A 123 21.86 2.27 -3.81
CA GLY A 123 21.87 2.57 -2.37
C GLY A 123 23.21 2.21 -1.71
N VAL A 124 23.74 1.01 -1.98
CA VAL A 124 25.05 0.56 -1.47
C VAL A 124 26.18 1.48 -1.96
N ILE A 125 26.18 1.86 -3.24
CA ILE A 125 27.16 2.80 -3.81
C ILE A 125 27.07 4.17 -3.10
N ALA A 126 25.86 4.66 -2.84
CA ALA A 126 25.63 5.93 -2.16
C ALA A 126 26.17 5.93 -0.73
N VAL A 127 25.95 4.86 0.03
CA VAL A 127 26.41 4.70 1.41
C VAL A 127 27.95 4.60 1.48
N ARG A 128 28.56 3.97 0.47
CA ARG A 128 30.03 3.83 0.34
C ARG A 128 30.74 5.12 -0.09
N ARG A 129 30.02 6.20 -0.42
CA ARG A 129 30.60 7.49 -0.78
C ARG A 129 31.59 7.96 0.30
N LYS A 130 32.85 8.21 -0.10
CA LYS A 130 33.89 8.69 0.83
C LYS A 130 33.60 10.12 1.27
N PRO A 131 33.79 10.46 2.56
CA PRO A 131 33.68 11.83 3.04
C PRO A 131 34.66 12.72 2.28
N GLN A 132 34.19 13.91 1.89
CA GLN A 132 34.99 14.95 1.27
C GLN A 132 35.22 16.08 2.29
N PRO A 133 36.24 16.94 2.12
CA PRO A 133 36.43 18.09 3.00
C PRO A 133 35.15 18.93 3.07
N LYS A 134 34.88 19.47 4.27
CA LYS A 134 33.67 20.26 4.53
C LYS A 134 33.64 21.47 3.58
N LYS A 135 32.64 21.49 2.71
CA LYS A 135 32.37 22.64 1.83
C LYS A 135 31.57 23.68 2.62
N ALA A 136 31.91 24.96 2.46
CA ALA A 136 31.13 26.06 3.02
C ALA A 136 29.76 26.18 2.32
N TRP A 137 28.75 26.62 3.07
CA TRP A 137 27.39 26.83 2.58
C TRP A 137 27.37 27.90 1.47
N GLY A 138 26.78 27.58 0.32
CA GLY A 138 26.70 28.47 -0.83
C GLY A 138 25.27 28.89 -1.20
N LYS A 139 25.16 29.81 -2.17
CA LYS A 139 23.85 30.29 -2.67
C LYS A 139 22.97 29.18 -3.26
N ILE A 140 23.58 28.17 -3.89
CA ILE A 140 22.88 27.01 -4.44
C ILE A 140 22.26 26.17 -3.31
N ASP A 141 22.94 26.05 -2.16
CA ASP A 141 22.43 25.29 -1.02
C ASP A 141 21.22 26.02 -0.40
N SER A 142 21.27 27.34 -0.28
CA SER A 142 20.10 28.14 0.11
C SER A 142 18.92 27.97 -0.87
N LEU A 143 19.19 27.94 -2.17
CA LEU A 143 18.15 27.72 -3.19
C LEU A 143 17.54 26.31 -3.06
N CYS A 144 18.36 25.28 -2.87
CA CYS A 144 17.91 23.91 -2.61
C CYS A 144 17.03 23.84 -1.36
N LEU A 145 17.38 24.58 -0.30
CA LEU A 145 16.61 24.63 0.94
C LEU A 145 15.24 25.28 0.72
N VAL A 146 15.21 26.44 0.06
CA VAL A 146 13.95 27.13 -0.26
C VAL A 146 13.08 26.27 -1.16
N PHE A 147 13.66 25.66 -2.20
CA PHE A 147 12.92 24.78 -3.11
C PHE A 147 12.32 23.57 -2.37
N SER A 148 13.09 22.92 -1.50
CA SER A 148 12.59 21.79 -0.69
C SER A 148 11.49 22.22 0.27
N MET A 149 11.63 23.40 0.88
CA MET A 149 10.62 23.97 1.77
C MET A 149 9.32 24.28 1.02
N VAL A 150 9.40 24.94 -0.15
CA VAL A 150 8.22 25.22 -0.98
C VAL A 150 7.54 23.93 -1.44
N ALA A 151 8.32 22.96 -1.93
CA ALA A 151 7.81 21.65 -2.36
C ALA A 151 7.03 20.94 -1.23
N PHE A 152 7.43 21.10 0.03
CA PHE A 152 6.76 20.47 1.17
C PHE A 152 5.31 20.95 1.32
N PHE A 153 5.04 22.23 1.03
CA PHE A 153 3.73 22.84 1.18
C PHE A 153 2.84 22.74 -0.07
N VAL A 154 3.35 22.27 -1.21
CA VAL A 154 2.58 22.15 -2.46
C VAL A 154 1.31 21.31 -2.25
N ALA A 155 1.44 20.09 -1.75
CA ALA A 155 0.28 19.22 -1.55
C ALA A 155 -0.70 19.72 -0.45
N PRO A 156 -0.25 20.17 0.74
CA PRO A 156 -1.14 20.77 1.73
C PRO A 156 -1.92 21.98 1.21
N VAL A 157 -1.28 22.84 0.41
CA VAL A 157 -1.94 24.01 -0.21
C VAL A 157 -2.90 23.60 -1.31
N GLN A 158 -2.54 22.61 -2.14
CA GLN A 158 -3.46 22.05 -3.15
C GLN A 158 -4.70 21.43 -2.51
N ASN A 159 -4.53 20.70 -1.40
CA ASN A 159 -5.66 20.14 -0.65
C ASN A 159 -6.59 21.25 -0.16
N LEU A 160 -6.04 22.36 0.36
CA LEU A 160 -6.85 23.51 0.77
C LEU A 160 -7.55 24.19 -0.41
N ALA A 161 -6.86 24.36 -1.54
CA ALA A 161 -7.38 25.02 -2.74
C ALA A 161 -8.51 24.24 -3.41
N TRP A 162 -8.53 22.91 -3.30
CA TRP A 162 -9.56 22.05 -3.86
C TRP A 162 -10.63 21.60 -2.84
N GLY A 163 -10.84 22.40 -1.79
CA GLY A 163 -11.94 22.21 -0.84
C GLY A 163 -11.67 21.19 0.27
N GLY A 164 -10.43 20.71 0.41
CA GLY A 164 -9.96 19.89 1.52
C GLY A 164 -9.44 20.69 2.71
N VAL A 165 -9.00 19.98 3.75
CA VAL A 165 -8.44 20.58 4.97
C VAL A 165 -6.92 20.66 4.86
N PHE A 166 -6.34 21.83 5.19
CA PHE A 166 -4.90 21.97 5.30
C PHE A 166 -4.37 21.11 6.46
N LYS A 167 -3.55 20.11 6.15
CA LYS A 167 -2.83 19.32 7.16
C LYS A 167 -1.36 19.20 6.74
N LEU A 168 -0.46 19.59 7.63
CA LEU A 168 0.99 19.51 7.41
C LEU A 168 1.47 18.09 7.10
N LYS A 169 0.79 17.07 7.64
CA LYS A 169 1.09 15.67 7.37
C LYS A 169 0.74 15.21 5.95
N ASP A 170 -0.03 15.99 5.19
CA ASP A 170 -0.42 15.64 3.82
C ASP A 170 0.60 16.16 2.78
N THR A 171 1.87 16.26 3.19
CA THR A 171 2.97 16.59 2.28
C THR A 171 3.07 15.57 1.15
N GLY A 172 3.39 16.04 -0.06
CA GLY A 172 3.47 15.18 -1.24
C GLY A 172 4.81 14.47 -1.39
N TYR A 173 5.76 14.66 -0.47
CA TYR A 173 7.03 13.94 -0.47
C TYR A 173 6.80 12.42 -0.35
N PRO A 174 7.11 11.61 -1.38
CA PRO A 174 6.77 10.18 -1.41
C PRO A 174 7.36 9.38 -0.25
N VAL A 175 8.60 9.68 0.16
CA VAL A 175 9.24 9.02 1.31
C VAL A 175 8.46 9.27 2.61
N PHE A 176 8.04 10.51 2.86
CA PHE A 176 7.26 10.84 4.06
C PHE A 176 5.87 10.24 3.98
N ARG A 177 5.23 10.38 2.81
CA ARG A 177 3.89 9.86 2.56
C ARG A 177 3.84 8.34 2.74
N PHE A 178 4.85 7.62 2.27
CA PHE A 178 5.00 6.17 2.46
C PHE A 178 4.98 5.81 3.93
N VAL A 179 5.83 6.45 4.75
CA VAL A 179 5.86 6.19 6.20
C VAL A 179 4.52 6.52 6.85
N LYS A 180 3.92 7.66 6.53
CA LYS A 180 2.60 8.06 7.06
C LYS A 180 1.53 7.05 6.68
N ASP A 181 1.46 6.66 5.40
CA ASP A 181 0.45 5.74 4.90
C ASP A 181 0.64 4.36 5.54
N VAL A 182 1.87 3.85 5.66
CA VAL A 182 2.13 2.59 6.39
C VAL A 182 1.68 2.70 7.85
N VAL A 183 2.06 3.74 8.58
CA VAL A 183 1.73 3.87 10.01
C VAL A 183 0.22 4.01 10.23
N VAL A 184 -0.43 4.94 9.53
CA VAL A 184 -1.86 5.22 9.73
C VAL A 184 -2.71 4.02 9.31
N ASN A 185 -2.47 3.46 8.12
CA ASN A 185 -3.26 2.32 7.67
C ASN A 185 -2.97 1.07 8.53
N ASN A 186 -1.75 0.88 9.04
CA ASN A 186 -1.45 -0.25 9.93
C ASN A 186 -2.15 -0.10 11.28
N GLN A 187 -2.21 1.11 11.83
CA GLN A 187 -2.99 1.38 13.04
C GLN A 187 -4.46 1.04 12.83
N GLU A 188 -5.06 1.47 11.72
CA GLU A 188 -6.44 1.13 11.38
C GLU A 188 -6.65 -0.39 11.25
N VAL A 189 -5.70 -1.12 10.67
CA VAL A 189 -5.76 -2.60 10.55
C VAL A 189 -5.69 -3.27 11.92
N VAL A 190 -4.75 -2.85 12.78
CA VAL A 190 -4.59 -3.43 14.12
C VAL A 190 -5.81 -3.13 14.99
N GLU A 191 -6.32 -1.90 14.97
CA GLU A 191 -7.55 -1.52 15.68
C GLU A 191 -8.74 -2.38 15.24
N GLU A 192 -8.88 -2.63 13.93
CA GLU A 192 -9.94 -3.49 13.42
C GLU A 192 -9.78 -4.95 13.87
N GLN A 193 -8.56 -5.50 13.86
CA GLN A 193 -8.30 -6.87 14.34
C GLN A 193 -8.53 -7.01 15.85
N THR A 194 -8.13 -6.03 16.65
CA THR A 194 -8.41 -6.02 18.08
C THR A 194 -9.92 -5.97 18.32
N ARG A 195 -10.64 -5.10 17.61
CA ARG A 195 -12.10 -5.01 17.66
C ARG A 195 -12.77 -6.33 17.25
N MET A 196 -12.25 -7.01 16.22
CA MET A 196 -12.69 -8.35 15.83
C MET A 196 -12.56 -9.35 16.97
N ALA A 197 -11.39 -9.42 17.58
CA ALA A 197 -11.10 -10.36 18.67
C ALA A 197 -11.98 -10.07 19.90
N GLU A 198 -12.07 -8.82 20.34
CA GLU A 198 -12.88 -8.42 21.50
C GLU A 198 -14.37 -8.70 21.28
N LEU A 199 -14.91 -8.30 20.12
CA LEU A 199 -16.32 -8.51 19.79
C LEU A 199 -16.62 -10.01 19.64
N SER A 200 -15.72 -10.82 19.08
CA SER A 200 -15.95 -12.27 18.94
C SER A 200 -16.04 -13.03 20.27
N GLN A 201 -15.49 -12.48 21.36
CA GLN A 201 -15.56 -13.08 22.69
C GLN A 201 -16.80 -12.65 23.48
N MET A 202 -17.50 -11.62 23.03
CA MET A 202 -18.75 -11.20 23.66
C MET A 202 -19.89 -12.11 23.26
N LYS A 203 -20.82 -12.30 24.20
CA LYS A 203 -22.08 -12.98 23.91
C LYS A 203 -22.88 -12.14 22.92
N ASP A 204 -23.54 -12.82 21.99
CA ASP A 204 -24.45 -12.18 21.05
C ASP A 204 -25.63 -11.49 21.76
N THR A 205 -26.22 -10.51 21.08
CA THR A 205 -27.34 -9.73 21.60
C THR A 205 -28.69 -10.13 21.00
N TRP A 206 -28.74 -11.26 20.29
CA TRP A 206 -29.93 -11.67 19.56
C TRP A 206 -31.08 -12.01 20.53
N ASN A 207 -32.21 -11.31 20.39
CA ASN A 207 -33.46 -11.69 21.02
C ASN A 207 -34.42 -12.29 19.99
N VAL A 208 -34.43 -13.61 19.90
CA VAL A 208 -35.25 -14.34 18.91
C VAL A 208 -36.65 -14.56 19.46
N LEU A 209 -37.66 -13.95 18.84
CA LEU A 209 -39.05 -14.04 19.31
C LEU A 209 -39.78 -15.30 18.81
N ALA A 210 -39.51 -15.74 17.57
CA ALA A 210 -40.10 -16.94 16.99
C ALA A 210 -39.27 -17.45 15.80
N VAL A 211 -39.35 -18.74 15.49
CA VAL A 211 -38.67 -19.36 14.35
C VAL A 211 -39.66 -20.27 13.60
N LYS A 212 -39.81 -20.08 12.29
CA LYS A 212 -40.62 -20.94 11.41
C LYS A 212 -39.84 -21.25 10.11
N PRO A 213 -38.95 -22.24 10.12
CA PRO A 213 -38.08 -22.52 8.98
C PRO A 213 -38.88 -23.17 7.85
N LYS A 214 -38.63 -22.74 6.60
CA LYS A 214 -39.23 -23.37 5.41
C LYS A 214 -38.49 -24.66 5.00
N TYR A 215 -37.18 -24.67 5.23
CA TYR A 215 -36.28 -25.78 4.87
C TYR A 215 -35.50 -26.26 6.08
N HIS A 216 -35.05 -27.52 6.05
CA HIS A 216 -34.19 -28.12 7.08
C HIS A 216 -32.72 -27.81 6.88
N ILE A 217 -32.28 -27.65 5.62
CA ILE A 217 -30.88 -27.40 5.26
C ILE A 217 -30.78 -26.05 4.58
N TYR A 218 -29.84 -25.22 5.06
CA TYR A 218 -29.43 -23.98 4.43
C TYR A 218 -27.95 -24.07 4.12
N MET A 219 -27.60 -24.00 2.85
CA MET A 219 -26.21 -23.98 2.39
C MET A 219 -25.83 -22.56 1.99
N VAL A 220 -24.72 -22.07 2.54
CA VAL A 220 -24.14 -20.78 2.16
C VAL A 220 -22.79 -21.06 1.54
N VAL A 221 -22.61 -20.65 0.29
CA VAL A 221 -21.33 -20.76 -0.42
C VAL A 221 -20.71 -19.38 -0.46
N ILE A 222 -19.53 -19.23 0.13
CA ILE A 222 -18.75 -17.99 0.10
C ILE A 222 -17.69 -18.16 -1.00
N GLY A 223 -17.85 -17.41 -2.08
CA GLY A 223 -16.86 -17.39 -3.16
C GLY A 223 -15.64 -16.53 -2.82
N GLU A 224 -14.54 -16.78 -3.53
CA GLU A 224 -13.29 -16.01 -3.41
C GLU A 224 -12.97 -15.35 -4.76
N SER A 225 -12.70 -14.04 -4.74
CA SER A 225 -12.22 -13.24 -5.88
C SER A 225 -13.01 -13.30 -7.22
N ALA A 226 -14.19 -13.94 -7.26
CA ALA A 226 -14.99 -14.06 -8.47
C ALA A 226 -15.65 -12.72 -8.86
N ARG A 227 -15.44 -12.30 -10.11
CA ARG A 227 -16.01 -11.05 -10.65
C ARG A 227 -17.14 -11.32 -11.63
N ARG A 228 -18.16 -10.46 -11.61
CA ARG A 228 -19.34 -10.54 -12.48
C ARG A 228 -18.99 -10.64 -13.97
N ASP A 229 -18.10 -9.78 -14.45
CA ASP A 229 -17.70 -9.68 -15.85
C ASP A 229 -16.92 -10.91 -16.36
N ALA A 230 -16.40 -11.72 -15.44
CA ALA A 230 -15.72 -12.96 -15.75
C ALA A 230 -16.66 -14.19 -15.76
N LEU A 231 -17.92 -14.07 -15.31
CA LEU A 231 -18.84 -15.22 -15.18
C LEU A 231 -19.97 -15.16 -16.21
N GLY A 232 -20.07 -16.18 -17.07
CA GLY A 232 -21.05 -16.21 -18.16
C GLY A 232 -22.51 -16.07 -17.71
N ALA A 233 -22.89 -16.72 -16.61
CA ALA A 233 -24.24 -16.67 -16.05
C ALA A 233 -24.63 -15.27 -15.54
N PHE A 234 -23.65 -14.39 -15.33
CA PHE A 234 -23.85 -13.03 -14.84
C PHE A 234 -23.53 -11.96 -15.90
N GLY A 235 -23.50 -12.34 -17.19
CA GLY A 235 -23.28 -11.42 -18.31
C GLY A 235 -21.82 -11.29 -18.76
N GLY A 236 -20.92 -12.13 -18.25
CA GLY A 236 -19.54 -12.23 -18.74
C GLY A 236 -19.47 -12.78 -20.16
N HIS A 237 -18.38 -12.48 -20.87
CA HIS A 237 -18.21 -12.87 -22.27
C HIS A 237 -17.99 -14.37 -22.50
N TRP A 238 -17.57 -15.12 -21.47
CA TRP A 238 -17.21 -16.53 -21.59
C TRP A 238 -18.30 -17.45 -21.07
N ASN A 239 -18.51 -18.57 -21.76
CA ASN A 239 -19.42 -19.62 -21.31
C ASN A 239 -18.74 -20.56 -20.30
N ASN A 240 -18.36 -20.04 -19.14
CA ASN A 240 -17.61 -20.75 -18.10
C ASN A 240 -18.44 -21.15 -16.87
N THR A 241 -19.76 -20.90 -16.88
CA THR A 241 -20.68 -21.26 -15.78
C THR A 241 -21.88 -22.07 -16.28
N PRO A 242 -21.69 -23.19 -16.99
CA PRO A 242 -22.77 -23.90 -17.69
C PRO A 242 -23.87 -24.44 -16.76
N PHE A 243 -23.53 -24.78 -15.51
CA PHE A 243 -24.49 -25.19 -14.49
C PHE A 243 -25.36 -24.02 -14.03
N ALA A 244 -24.75 -22.92 -13.60
CA ALA A 244 -25.46 -21.74 -13.11
C ALA A 244 -26.31 -21.08 -14.21
N SER A 245 -25.92 -21.17 -15.48
CA SER A 245 -26.71 -20.65 -16.60
C SER A 245 -27.99 -21.46 -16.90
N LYS A 246 -28.13 -22.67 -16.34
CA LYS A 246 -29.27 -23.57 -16.62
C LYS A 246 -30.12 -23.88 -15.39
N VAL A 247 -29.60 -23.64 -14.18
CA VAL A 247 -30.31 -23.94 -12.94
C VAL A 247 -31.49 -23.01 -12.75
N ASN A 248 -32.59 -23.53 -12.22
CA ASN A 248 -33.72 -22.71 -11.81
C ASN A 248 -33.39 -22.03 -10.47
N GLY A 249 -32.92 -20.77 -10.54
CA GLY A 249 -32.51 -19.99 -9.39
C GLY A 249 -32.67 -18.49 -9.62
N THR A 250 -32.65 -17.71 -8.54
CA THR A 250 -32.64 -16.24 -8.61
C THR A 250 -31.20 -15.76 -8.67
N LEU A 251 -30.85 -15.07 -9.75
CA LEU A 251 -29.52 -14.48 -9.94
C LEU A 251 -29.57 -12.98 -9.64
N PHE A 252 -28.68 -12.52 -8.76
CA PHE A 252 -28.48 -11.09 -8.51
C PHE A 252 -27.36 -10.59 -9.42
N THR A 253 -27.70 -9.85 -10.47
CA THR A 253 -26.75 -9.37 -11.48
C THR A 253 -26.07 -8.07 -11.11
N ASP A 254 -26.62 -7.29 -10.18
CA ASP A 254 -26.09 -5.97 -9.79
C ASP A 254 -25.61 -5.94 -8.33
N TYR A 255 -25.20 -7.11 -7.82
CA TYR A 255 -24.60 -7.20 -6.49
C TYR A 255 -23.19 -6.61 -6.49
N ILE A 256 -22.93 -5.71 -5.54
CA ILE A 256 -21.62 -5.12 -5.30
C ILE A 256 -21.16 -5.60 -3.92
N ALA A 257 -19.94 -6.13 -3.85
CA ALA A 257 -19.36 -6.58 -2.59
C ALA A 257 -19.21 -5.42 -1.59
N ALA A 258 -19.37 -5.71 -0.31
CA ALA A 258 -19.27 -4.71 0.75
C ALA A 258 -17.86 -4.09 0.89
N SER A 259 -16.83 -4.79 0.42
CA SER A 259 -15.45 -4.29 0.35
C SER A 259 -14.64 -5.06 -0.71
N GLY A 260 -13.52 -4.48 -1.14
CA GLY A 260 -12.56 -5.11 -2.06
C GLY A 260 -11.52 -6.04 -1.42
N SER A 261 -11.62 -6.29 -0.10
CA SER A 261 -10.74 -7.22 0.64
C SER A 261 -11.55 -8.25 1.40
N THR A 262 -11.08 -9.49 1.45
CA THR A 262 -11.81 -10.65 2.02
C THR A 262 -12.26 -10.39 3.46
N GLN A 263 -11.33 -10.00 4.35
CA GLN A 263 -11.65 -9.78 5.77
C GLN A 263 -12.72 -8.68 5.98
N LYS A 264 -12.59 -7.54 5.30
CA LYS A 264 -13.56 -6.45 5.43
C LYS A 264 -14.90 -6.77 4.76
N SER A 265 -14.88 -7.48 3.63
CA SER A 265 -16.08 -7.89 2.91
C SER A 265 -16.89 -8.90 3.73
N LEU A 266 -16.25 -9.92 4.29
CA LEU A 266 -16.89 -10.89 5.18
C LEU A 266 -17.36 -10.23 6.48
N GLY A 267 -16.54 -9.33 7.05
CA GLY A 267 -16.89 -8.53 8.20
C GLY A 267 -18.21 -7.77 8.00
N LEU A 268 -18.36 -7.06 6.88
CA LEU A 268 -19.57 -6.30 6.59
C LEU A 268 -20.76 -7.14 6.12
N THR A 269 -20.51 -8.28 5.46
CA THR A 269 -21.58 -9.10 4.86
C THR A 269 -22.22 -10.06 5.87
N LEU A 270 -21.43 -10.64 6.77
CA LEU A 270 -21.87 -11.74 7.63
C LEU A 270 -22.30 -11.29 9.04
N ASN A 271 -21.99 -10.05 9.38
CA ASN A 271 -22.24 -9.46 10.70
C ASN A 271 -23.29 -8.37 10.60
N ARG A 272 -23.98 -8.11 11.70
CA ARG A 272 -24.84 -6.95 11.85
C ARG A 272 -23.98 -5.69 11.76
N VAL A 273 -24.38 -4.74 10.93
CA VAL A 273 -23.67 -3.47 10.75
C VAL A 273 -24.46 -2.35 11.42
N VAL A 274 -23.81 -1.63 12.32
CA VAL A 274 -24.34 -0.42 12.98
C VAL A 274 -23.32 0.69 12.77
N ASP A 275 -23.76 1.86 12.28
CA ASP A 275 -22.89 3.00 11.97
C ASP A 275 -21.70 2.63 11.06
N ASN A 276 -21.96 1.79 10.06
CA ASN A 276 -20.97 1.26 9.12
C ASN A 276 -19.84 0.43 9.76
N LYS A 277 -20.05 -0.06 11.00
CA LYS A 277 -19.14 -0.92 11.72
C LYS A 277 -19.77 -2.30 11.96
N PRO A 278 -19.12 -3.40 11.56
CA PRO A 278 -19.63 -4.74 11.84
C PRO A 278 -19.54 -5.07 13.34
N GLN A 279 -20.58 -5.69 13.88
CA GLN A 279 -20.65 -6.21 15.24
C GLN A 279 -20.34 -7.71 15.20
N TYR A 280 -19.10 -8.11 15.47
CA TYR A 280 -18.65 -9.49 15.25
C TYR A 280 -19.31 -10.54 16.16
N GLN A 281 -19.84 -10.13 17.32
CA GLN A 281 -20.69 -10.96 18.18
C GLN A 281 -22.04 -11.26 17.54
N ASP A 282 -22.56 -10.33 16.74
CA ASP A 282 -23.89 -10.40 16.15
C ASP A 282 -23.77 -10.79 14.68
N ASN A 283 -23.49 -12.06 14.44
CA ASN A 283 -23.29 -12.60 13.10
C ASN A 283 -24.30 -13.70 12.78
N PHE A 284 -24.45 -14.07 11.51
CA PHE A 284 -25.44 -15.06 11.11
C PHE A 284 -25.18 -16.48 11.67
N VAL A 285 -23.96 -16.76 12.16
CA VAL A 285 -23.63 -18.00 12.89
C VAL A 285 -24.14 -17.92 14.32
N THR A 286 -23.82 -16.86 15.06
CA THR A 286 -24.28 -16.66 16.46
C THR A 286 -25.79 -16.50 16.52
N LEU A 287 -26.40 -15.86 15.52
CA LEU A 287 -27.86 -15.79 15.40
C LEU A 287 -28.48 -17.19 15.49
N ARG A 288 -27.83 -18.23 14.95
CA ARG A 288 -28.36 -19.60 14.87
C ARG A 288 -28.20 -20.40 16.17
N GLN A 289 -27.19 -20.12 16.99
CA GLN A 289 -26.89 -20.90 18.21
C GLN A 289 -28.05 -20.91 19.23
N PRO A 290 -28.82 -19.83 19.47
CA PRO A 290 -29.98 -19.86 20.36
C PRO A 290 -31.17 -20.71 19.89
N ARG A 291 -31.14 -21.39 18.73
CA ARG A 291 -32.36 -21.78 17.99
C ARG A 291 -32.62 -23.27 17.73
N GLY A 292 -31.84 -24.21 18.26
CA GLY A 292 -32.07 -25.64 17.95
C GLY A 292 -32.04 -25.96 16.45
N LEU A 293 -31.37 -25.10 15.66
CA LEU A 293 -31.08 -25.31 14.25
C LEU A 293 -29.94 -26.32 14.13
N PRO A 294 -29.90 -27.13 13.05
CA PRO A 294 -28.87 -28.16 12.88
C PRO A 294 -27.45 -27.58 12.87
N GLU A 295 -26.50 -28.42 13.26
CA GLU A 295 -25.07 -28.13 13.40
C GLU A 295 -24.48 -27.42 12.16
N LEU A 296 -23.65 -26.41 12.38
CA LEU A 296 -22.92 -25.75 11.31
C LEU A 296 -21.77 -26.66 10.88
N VAL A 297 -21.91 -27.28 9.71
CA VAL A 297 -20.79 -27.95 9.04
C VAL A 297 -20.15 -26.95 8.08
N VAL A 298 -18.91 -26.55 8.39
CA VAL A 298 -18.08 -25.78 7.47
C VAL A 298 -17.34 -26.75 6.57
N LEU A 299 -17.52 -26.62 5.26
CA LEU A 299 -16.83 -27.42 4.26
C LEU A 299 -15.88 -26.50 3.51
N GLU A 300 -14.58 -26.65 3.73
CA GLU A 300 -13.57 -25.96 2.93
C GLU A 300 -13.21 -26.80 1.70
N PRO A 301 -13.27 -26.23 0.48
CA PRO A 301 -12.80 -26.94 -0.70
C PRO A 301 -11.27 -27.04 -0.64
N GLY A 302 -10.73 -28.21 -0.28
CA GLY A 302 -9.29 -28.49 -0.35
C GLY A 302 -8.67 -29.26 0.82
N ALA A 303 -9.42 -29.63 1.86
CA ALA A 303 -8.87 -30.36 3.02
C ALA A 303 -8.38 -31.80 2.71
N ASP A 304 -8.60 -32.29 1.49
CA ASP A 304 -8.03 -33.54 0.97
C ASP A 304 -7.25 -33.27 -0.33
N ARG A 305 -6.01 -32.75 -0.21
CA ARG A 305 -4.91 -32.98 -1.14
C ARG A 305 -3.57 -32.93 -0.44
#